data_AF-A0A0N4VYE8-F1
#
_entry.id   AF-A0A0N4VYE8-F1
#
_cell.length_a   1.000
_cell.length_b   1.000
_cell.length_c   1.000
_cell.angle_alpha   90.00
_cell.angle_beta   90.00
_cell.angle_gamma   90.00
#
_symmetry.space_group_name_H-M   'P 1'
#
loop_
_entity.id
_entity.type
_entity.pdbx_description
1 polymer ?
#
loop_
_entity_poly.entity_id
_entity_poly.type
_entity_poly.pdbx_seq_one_letter_code
_entity_poly.pdbx_strand_id
1 'polypeptide(L)'
;MPTVGIKKVLLDKHLGKVYSEKEFDELCFEYGLELDEVTSEKAAVEKERGEAAAGDELCDSEVYKVDIPANRYDLLCVEGLTR
;
A
#
# COMPACT_ATOMS: atom_id res chain seq x y z
N MET A 1 3.06 -3.89 -15.96
CA MET A 1 3.42 -2.80 -15.05
C MET A 1 3.86 -3.47 -13.77
N PRO A 2 5.06 -3.18 -13.22
CA PRO A 2 5.43 -3.69 -11.91
C PRO A 2 4.49 -3.11 -10.85
N THR A 3 3.84 -4.00 -10.11
CA THR A 3 2.98 -3.65 -8.99
C THR A 3 3.76 -3.78 -7.69
N VAL A 4 3.71 -2.76 -6.84
CA VAL A 4 4.37 -2.75 -5.53
C VAL A 4 3.32 -2.66 -4.43
N GLY A 5 3.36 -3.61 -3.50
CA GLY A 5 2.51 -3.62 -2.30
C GLY A 5 3.18 -2.89 -1.14
N ILE A 6 2.56 -1.81 -0.65
CA ILE A 6 3.10 -0.96 0.41
C ILE A 6 2.11 -0.91 1.56
N LYS A 7 2.60 -1.13 2.79
CA LYS A 7 1.77 -0.97 4.00
C LYS A 7 1.48 0.50 4.24
N LYS A 8 0.22 0.87 4.39
CA LYS A 8 -0.24 2.24 4.67
C LYS A 8 0.44 2.84 5.90
N VAL A 9 0.61 2.06 6.96
CA VAL A 9 1.30 2.51 8.19
C VAL A 9 2.75 2.95 7.91
N LEU A 10 3.45 2.26 7.01
CA LEU A 10 4.81 2.64 6.61
C LEU A 10 4.79 3.87 5.70
N LEU A 11 3.85 3.89 4.75
CA LEU A 11 3.64 5.02 3.85
C LEU A 11 3.37 6.32 4.62
N ASP A 12 2.42 6.32 5.56
CA ASP A 12 2.06 7.46 6.41
C ASP A 12 3.26 7.91 7.27
N LYS A 13 4.05 6.96 7.77
CA LYS A 13 5.25 7.26 8.55
C LYS A 13 6.33 7.95 7.72
N HIS A 14 6.50 7.54 6.47
CA HIS A 14 7.50 8.10 5.56
C HIS A 14 7.06 9.46 4.98
N LEU A 15 5.79 9.60 4.60
CA LEU A 15 5.23 10.87 4.11
C LEU A 15 4.99 11.89 5.24
N GLY A 16 4.91 11.44 6.49
CA GLY A 16 4.66 12.29 7.66
C GLY A 16 3.24 12.86 7.72
N LYS A 17 2.34 12.39 6.85
CA LYS A 17 0.93 12.77 6.77
C LYS A 17 0.12 11.51 6.49
N VAL A 18 -1.06 11.43 7.11
CA VAL A 18 -2.04 10.38 6.83
C VAL A 18 -2.86 10.80 5.62
N TYR A 19 -2.82 10.00 4.56
CA TYR A 19 -3.63 10.20 3.36
C TYR A 19 -4.85 9.30 3.39
N SER A 20 -5.99 9.83 2.92
CA SER A 20 -7.12 8.98 2.55
C SER A 20 -6.85 8.27 1.23
N GLU A 21 -7.58 7.18 0.96
CA GLU A 21 -7.44 6.42 -0.29
C GLU A 21 -7.62 7.32 -1.53
N LYS A 22 -8.57 8.26 -1.49
CA LYS A 22 -8.81 9.21 -2.59
C LYS A 22 -7.67 10.20 -2.77
N GLU A 23 -7.16 10.78 -1.68
CA GLU A 23 -6.03 11.71 -1.78
C GLU A 23 -4.77 11.00 -2.28
N PHE A 24 -4.59 9.73 -1.90
CA PHE A 24 -3.46 8.93 -2.37
C PHE A 24 -3.62 8.54 -3.85
N ASP A 25 -4.82 8.18 -4.29
CA ASP A 25 -5.12 7.91 -5.71
C ASP A 25 -4.89 9.15 -6.60
N GLU A 26 -5.36 10.32 -6.16
CA GLU A 26 -5.09 11.59 -6.85
C GLU A 26 -3.58 11.89 -6.91
N LEU A 27 -2.86 11.67 -5.81
CA LEU A 27 -1.40 11.82 -5.77
C LEU A 27 -0.69 10.84 -6.72
N CYS A 28 -1.10 9.57 -6.73
CA CYS A 28 -0.59 8.58 -7.67
C CYS A 28 -0.82 9.06 -9.11
N PHE A 29 -2.02 9.54 -9.44
CA PHE A 29 -2.37 10.02 -10.76
C PHE A 29 -1.53 11.24 -11.20
N GLU A 30 -1.33 12.23 -10.32
CA GLU A 30 -0.45 13.38 -10.59
C GLU A 30 0.99 12.95 -10.89
N TYR A 31 1.44 11.88 -10.24
CA TYR A 31 2.77 11.31 -10.46
C TYR A 31 2.80 10.26 -11.57
N GLY A 32 1.71 10.01 -12.31
CA GLY A 32 1.67 8.99 -13.37
C GLY A 32 1.86 7.56 -12.85
N LEU A 33 1.32 7.29 -11.66
CA LEU A 33 1.18 6.01 -11.00
C LEU A 33 -0.32 5.65 -10.94
N GLU A 34 -0.63 4.38 -10.74
CA GLU A 34 -2.01 3.91 -10.67
C GLU A 34 -2.21 3.14 -9.35
N LEU A 35 -3.24 3.50 -8.57
CA LEU A 35 -3.64 2.72 -7.39
C LEU A 35 -4.53 1.57 -7.86
N ASP A 36 -4.02 0.33 -7.80
CA ASP A 36 -4.71 -0.85 -8.33
C ASP A 36 -5.71 -1.43 -7.31
N GLU A 37 -5.22 -1.81 -6.13
CA GLU A 37 -6.04 -2.46 -5.10
C GLU A 37 -5.59 -2.05 -3.70
N VAL A 38 -6.57 -1.82 -2.82
CA VAL A 38 -6.37 -1.65 -1.39
C VAL A 38 -6.80 -2.94 -0.68
N THR A 39 -5.87 -3.65 -0.06
CA THR A 39 -6.17 -4.86 0.74
C THR A 39 -5.89 -4.62 2.21
N SER A 40 -6.70 -5.14 3.12
CA SER A 40 -6.37 -5.15 4.56
C SER A 40 -5.78 -6.51 4.95
N GLU A 41 -4.70 -6.53 5.73
CA GLU A 41 -4.07 -7.78 6.22
C GLU A 41 -5.08 -8.66 6.98
N LYS A 42 -6.12 -8.07 7.61
CA LYS A 42 -7.21 -8.83 8.25
C LYS A 42 -8.01 -9.68 7.25
N ALA A 43 -8.38 -9.10 6.11
CA ALA A 43 -9.17 -9.77 5.09
C ALA A 43 -8.36 -10.84 4.32
N ALA A 44 -7.04 -10.66 4.21
CA ALA A 44 -6.14 -11.64 3.60
C ALA A 44 -5.95 -12.87 4.51
N VAL A 45 -5.72 -12.66 5.81
CA VAL A 45 -5.52 -13.74 6.78
C VAL A 45 -6.82 -14.53 7.02
N GLU A 46 -7.98 -13.87 7.00
CA GLU A 46 -9.28 -14.56 7.08
C GLU A 46 -9.52 -15.51 5.90
N LYS A 47 -9.12 -15.10 4.68
CA LYS A 47 -9.26 -15.94 3.48
C LYS A 47 -8.25 -17.08 3.39
N GLU A 48 -7.01 -16.86 3.85
CA GLU A 48 -5.95 -17.86 3.70
C GLU A 48 -5.82 -18.84 4.87
N ARG A 49 -6.24 -18.47 6.10
CA ARG A 49 -5.86 -19.26 7.29
C ARG A 49 -6.98 -19.73 8.21
N GLY A 50 -8.24 -19.35 7.99
CA GLY A 50 -9.41 -19.85 8.73
C GLY A 50 -9.33 -19.69 10.26
N GLU A 51 -9.97 -18.64 10.78
CA GLU A 51 -10.37 -18.37 12.20
C GLU A 51 -9.35 -18.54 13.36
N ALA A 52 -8.20 -19.20 13.20
CA ALA A 52 -7.36 -19.65 14.33
C ALA A 52 -6.07 -18.82 14.56
N ALA A 53 -5.91 -17.70 13.88
CA ALA A 53 -4.75 -16.82 14.04
C ALA A 53 -5.14 -15.35 14.26
N ALA A 54 -6.31 -15.08 14.84
CA ALA A 54 -6.63 -13.78 15.42
C ALA A 54 -5.80 -13.57 16.70
N GLY A 55 -4.47 -13.47 16.55
CA GLY A 55 -3.62 -12.89 17.56
C GLY A 55 -3.92 -11.39 17.63
N ASP A 56 -4.05 -10.88 18.84
CA ASP A 56 -4.36 -9.51 19.26
C ASP A 56 -3.45 -8.40 18.64
N GLU A 57 -2.52 -8.77 17.74
CA GLU A 57 -1.50 -7.94 17.10
C GLU A 57 -1.75 -7.70 15.60
N LEU A 58 -2.84 -8.21 15.01
CA LEU A 58 -3.25 -7.90 13.64
C LEU A 58 -3.83 -6.47 13.58
N CYS A 59 -2.92 -5.49 13.70
CA CYS A 59 -3.20 -4.09 13.44
C CYS A 59 -3.81 -3.98 12.03
N ASP A 60 -4.88 -3.20 11.90
CA ASP A 60 -5.69 -2.96 10.68
C ASP A 60 -4.84 -2.31 9.56
N SER A 61 -3.82 -3.03 9.11
CA SER A 61 -2.78 -2.52 8.23
C SER A 61 -3.27 -2.71 6.82
N GLU A 62 -3.82 -1.63 6.28
CA GLU A 62 -4.13 -1.49 4.87
C GLU A 62 -2.83 -1.58 4.05
N VAL A 63 -2.89 -2.26 2.92
CA VAL A 63 -1.82 -2.47 1.95
C VAL A 63 -2.30 -1.89 0.63
N TYR A 64 -1.57 -0.91 0.12
CA TYR A 64 -1.81 -0.28 -1.16
C TYR A 64 -0.96 -0.95 -2.23
N LYS A 65 -1.61 -1.50 -3.25
CA LYS A 65 -0.95 -1.96 -4.47
C LYS A 65 -0.92 -0.81 -5.47
N VAL A 66 0.27 -0.35 -5.78
CA VAL A 66 0.49 0.73 -6.75
C VAL A 66 1.18 0.16 -7.98
N ASP A 67 0.62 0.42 -9.15
CA ASP A 67 1.23 0.11 -10.43
C ASP A 67 2.16 1.25 -10.87
N ILE A 68 3.38 0.86 -11.20
CA ILE A 68 4.47 1.77 -11.53
C ILE A 68 4.81 1.60 -13.02
N PRO A 69 5.08 2.69 -13.76
CA PRO A 69 5.54 2.58 -15.13
C PRO A 69 6.90 1.86 -15.18
N ALA A 70 7.06 0.94 -16.14
CA ALA A 70 8.24 0.07 -16.25
C ALA A 70 9.58 0.81 -16.39
N ASN A 71 9.55 2.10 -16.72
CA ASN A 71 10.74 2.95 -16.89
C ASN A 71 11.20 3.64 -15.58
N ARG A 72 10.45 3.55 -14.47
CA ARG A 72 10.82 4.16 -13.18
C ARG A 72 11.21 3.12 -12.13
N TYR A 73 12.45 2.67 -12.20
CA TYR A 73 13.02 1.73 -11.22
C TYR A 73 13.20 2.36 -9.83
N ASP A 74 13.35 3.68 -9.76
CA ASP A 74 13.49 4.41 -8.50
C ASP A 74 12.28 4.26 -7.59
N LEU A 75 11.10 3.95 -8.13
CA LEU A 75 9.84 3.85 -7.37
C LEU A 75 9.52 2.44 -6.89
N LEU A 76 10.37 1.44 -7.20
CA LEU A 76 10.13 0.04 -6.84
C LEU A 76 10.20 -0.23 -5.34
N CYS A 77 10.58 0.77 -4.54
CA CYS A 77 10.73 0.67 -3.09
C CYS A 77 9.93 1.79 -2.41
N VAL A 78 9.47 1.55 -1.17
CA VAL A 78 8.76 2.56 -0.35
C VAL A 78 9.60 3.83 -0.19
N GLU A 79 10.90 3.68 0.01
CA GLU A 79 11.85 4.79 0.15
C GLU A 79 11.91 5.66 -1.10
N GLY A 80 11.73 5.06 -2.28
CA GLY A 80 11.71 5.78 -3.55
C GLY A 80 10.39 6.48 -3.83
N LEU A 81 9.27 5.87 -3.41
CA LEU A 81 7.93 6.43 -3.54
C LEU A 81 7.68 7.63 -2.61
N THR A 82 8.43 7.70 -1.51
CA THR A 82 8.23 8.69 -0.43
C THR A 82 9.33 9.74 -0.34
N ARG A 83 10.22 9.79 -1.33
CA ARG A 83 11.39 10.68 -1.36
C ARG A 83 11.09 12.08 -1.86
#